data_AF-A0A7C7RJS4-F1
#
_entry.id   AF-A0A7C7RJS4-F1
#
_cell.length_a   1.000
_cell.length_b   1.000
_cell.length_c   1.000
_cell.angle_alpha   90.00
_cell.angle_beta   90.00
_cell.angle_gamma   90.00
#
_symmetry.space_group_name_H-M   'P 1'
#
loop_
_entity.id
_entity.type
_entity.pdbx_description
1 polymer ?
#
loop_
_entity_poly.entity_id
_entity_poly.type
_entity_poly.pdbx_seq_one_letter_code
_entity_poly.pdbx_strand_id
1 'polypeptide(L)'
;MTTLKSTPIIDRIGFGIEAIGKVVEGRLNTYWGLSGERKVEETSTSTTYEKVVDGADIEFGGPFIPYIPWLKLYGSGYWFNHKHFSDREGWRLRLRLNPIKCMNADLIVWDDNKGDREIRLDISVRIPFDTWEDFKEAFRLADEKYVDRDLRKQMLVPVERDWEVKVEKWTKNKVGGAIVEIKRGN
;
A
#
# COMPACT_ATOMS: atom_id res chain seq x y z
N MET A 1 -29.61 -26.14 8.85
CA MET A 1 -29.73 -24.75 9.32
C MET A 1 -28.30 -24.26 9.57
N THR A 2 -27.68 -23.66 8.57
CA THR A 2 -26.26 -23.29 8.60
C THR A 2 -26.16 -21.92 9.24
N THR A 3 -25.77 -21.86 10.51
CA THR A 3 -25.44 -20.60 11.19
C THR A 3 -24.30 -19.94 10.43
N LEU A 4 -24.62 -18.89 9.67
CA LEU A 4 -23.65 -17.91 9.21
C LEU A 4 -23.02 -17.31 10.47
N LYS A 5 -21.84 -17.80 10.85
CA LYS A 5 -21.01 -17.15 11.87
C LYS A 5 -20.78 -15.72 11.38
N SER A 6 -21.33 -14.72 12.08
CA SER A 6 -21.07 -13.32 11.76
C SER A 6 -19.57 -13.11 11.75
N THR A 7 -18.99 -12.78 10.61
CA THR A 7 -17.57 -12.52 10.48
C THR A 7 -17.23 -11.33 11.39
N PRO A 8 -16.40 -11.52 12.43
CA PRO A 8 -16.01 -10.41 13.28
C PRO A 8 -15.24 -9.39 12.44
N ILE A 9 -15.63 -8.13 12.60
CA ILE A 9 -15.15 -7.00 11.79
C ILE A 9 -13.69 -6.70 12.17
N ILE A 10 -12.84 -6.56 11.14
CA ILE A 10 -11.47 -6.08 11.29
C ILE A 10 -11.53 -4.57 11.09
N ASP A 11 -11.22 -3.82 12.15
CA ASP A 11 -11.33 -2.37 12.16
C ASP A 11 -9.97 -1.72 12.32
N ARG A 12 -9.71 -0.72 11.48
CA ARG A 12 -8.47 0.08 11.48
C ARG A 12 -8.83 1.55 11.29
N ILE A 13 -8.22 2.40 12.08
CA ILE A 13 -8.19 3.85 11.82
C ILE A 13 -6.83 4.24 11.27
N GLY A 14 -6.80 5.20 10.36
CA GLY A 14 -5.56 5.72 9.80
C GLY A 14 -5.55 7.23 9.75
N PHE A 15 -4.39 7.81 10.01
CA PHE A 15 -4.13 9.24 9.88
C PHE A 15 -2.98 9.47 8.92
N GLY A 16 -3.10 10.46 8.03
CA GLY A 16 -2.11 10.73 7.01
C GLY A 16 -1.89 12.21 6.77
N ILE A 17 -0.65 12.58 6.47
CA ILE A 17 -0.23 13.93 6.08
C ILE A 17 0.47 13.83 4.72
N GLU A 18 0.10 14.72 3.79
CA GLU A 18 0.72 14.84 2.48
C GLU A 18 1.31 16.24 2.29
N ALA A 19 2.55 16.31 1.79
CA ALA A 19 3.23 17.52 1.37
C ALA A 19 3.52 17.42 -0.14
N ILE A 20 2.69 18.07 -0.96
CA ILE A 20 2.74 17.95 -2.42
C ILE A 20 3.28 19.26 -3.01
N GLY A 21 4.51 19.22 -3.51
CA GLY A 21 5.13 20.30 -4.27
C GLY A 21 5.02 20.11 -5.78
N LYS A 22 5.60 21.05 -6.52
CA LYS A 22 5.65 21.01 -8.00
C LYS A 22 6.48 19.83 -8.52
N VAL A 23 7.60 19.54 -7.85
CA VAL A 23 8.58 18.53 -8.29
C VAL A 23 8.69 17.36 -7.30
N VAL A 24 8.48 17.61 -6.01
CA VAL A 24 8.64 16.60 -4.95
C VAL A 24 7.36 16.46 -4.14
N GLU A 25 7.08 15.23 -3.75
CA GLU A 25 5.91 14.82 -2.98
C GLU A 25 6.41 13.99 -1.79
N GLY A 26 5.86 14.27 -0.61
CA GLY A 26 6.08 13.48 0.60
C GLY A 26 4.74 13.08 1.23
N ARG A 27 4.67 11.87 1.76
CA ARG A 27 3.49 11.33 2.45
C ARG A 27 3.94 10.59 3.68
N LEU A 28 3.19 10.77 4.76
CA LEU A 28 3.33 10.03 6.00
C LEU A 28 1.96 9.50 6.38
N ASN A 29 1.82 8.19 6.52
CA ASN A 29 0.61 7.54 6.96
C ASN A 29 0.88 6.72 8.22
N THR A 30 -0.10 6.68 9.11
CA THR A 30 -0.07 5.94 10.37
C THR A 30 -1.39 5.18 10.50
N TYR A 31 -1.34 3.99 11.10
CA TYR A 31 -2.44 3.05 11.17
C TYR A 31 -2.52 2.43 12.56
N TRP A 32 -3.73 2.33 13.09
CA TRP A 32 -4.02 1.70 14.36
C TRP A 32 -5.20 0.74 14.24
N GLY A 33 -4.99 -0.49 14.70
CA GLY A 33 -6.02 -1.51 14.84
C GLY A 33 -6.97 -1.16 15.98
N LEU A 34 -8.26 -1.07 15.68
CA LEU A 34 -9.32 -0.86 16.67
C LEU A 34 -9.91 -2.20 17.13
N SER A 35 -9.87 -3.22 16.28
CA SER A 35 -10.40 -4.55 16.59
C SER A 35 -9.43 -5.38 17.44
N GLY A 36 -10.00 -6.14 18.38
CA GLY A 36 -9.26 -7.13 19.16
C GLY A 36 -8.82 -8.37 18.37
N GLU A 37 -8.29 -9.36 19.07
CA GLU A 37 -7.85 -10.62 18.46
C GLU A 37 -9.05 -11.40 17.90
N ARG A 38 -8.94 -11.86 16.66
CA ARG A 38 -9.94 -12.67 15.97
C ARG A 38 -9.50 -14.12 15.92
N LYS A 39 -10.38 -15.04 16.33
CA LYS A 39 -10.19 -16.47 16.04
C LYS A 39 -10.57 -16.74 14.58
N VAL A 40 -9.62 -17.23 13.79
CA VAL A 40 -9.81 -17.56 12.37
C VAL A 40 -10.15 -19.02 12.20
N GLU A 41 -9.44 -19.89 12.92
CA GLU A 41 -9.57 -21.33 12.81
C GLU A 41 -9.38 -21.98 14.18
N GLU A 42 -10.15 -23.05 14.43
CA GLU A 42 -10.01 -23.84 15.64
C GLU A 42 -10.07 -25.32 15.28
N THR A 43 -9.02 -26.04 15.65
CA THR A 43 -8.93 -27.50 15.52
C THR A 43 -8.93 -28.15 16.91
N SER A 44 -8.95 -29.47 16.95
CA SER A 44 -8.82 -30.24 18.19
C SER A 44 -7.47 -30.00 18.89
N THR A 45 -6.43 -29.58 18.15
CA THR A 45 -5.06 -29.44 18.66
C THR A 45 -4.56 -28.01 18.67
N SER A 46 -5.19 -27.07 17.94
CA SER A 46 -4.69 -25.71 17.82
C SER A 46 -5.81 -24.67 17.64
N THR A 47 -5.48 -23.40 17.88
CA THR A 47 -6.34 -22.26 17.53
C THR A 47 -5.53 -21.18 16.87
N THR A 48 -5.96 -20.77 15.67
CA THR A 48 -5.34 -19.72 14.86
C THR A 48 -6.04 -18.40 15.12
N TYR A 49 -5.25 -17.38 15.42
CA TYR A 49 -5.70 -16.03 15.69
C TYR A 49 -5.14 -15.05 14.65
N GLU A 50 -5.85 -13.93 14.49
CA GLU A 50 -5.47 -12.83 13.63
C GLU A 50 -5.76 -11.50 14.33
N LYS A 51 -4.89 -10.52 14.17
CA LYS A 51 -5.10 -9.17 14.70
C LYS A 51 -4.54 -8.12 13.75
N VAL A 52 -5.20 -6.98 13.65
CA VAL A 52 -4.66 -5.81 12.94
C VAL A 52 -3.35 -5.38 13.60
N VAL A 53 -2.34 -5.13 12.78
CA VAL A 53 -1.08 -4.54 13.24
C VAL A 53 -1.15 -3.02 13.14
N ASP A 54 -0.61 -2.38 14.16
CA ASP A 54 -0.37 -0.94 14.14
C ASP A 54 0.88 -0.67 13.31
N GLY A 55 0.94 0.47 12.63
CA GLY A 55 2.13 0.77 11.83
C GLY A 55 2.12 2.14 11.19
N ALA A 56 3.17 2.41 10.44
CA ALA A 56 3.35 3.63 9.70
C ALA A 56 4.07 3.36 8.39
N ASP A 57 3.79 4.19 7.39
CA ASP A 57 4.57 4.28 6.18
C ASP A 57 4.94 5.73 5.89
N ILE A 58 6.12 5.91 5.31
CA ILE A 58 6.58 7.17 4.75
C ILE A 58 6.93 6.93 3.29
N GLU A 59 6.52 7.84 2.43
CA GLU A 59 6.84 7.79 1.01
C GLU A 59 7.30 9.16 0.52
N PHE A 60 8.35 9.17 -0.29
CA PHE A 60 8.87 10.36 -0.93
C PHE A 60 9.18 10.09 -2.40
N GLY A 61 8.84 11.03 -3.28
CA GLY A 61 9.12 10.87 -4.70
C GLY A 61 8.69 12.03 -5.58
N GLY A 62 8.82 11.83 -6.89
CA GLY A 62 8.52 12.84 -7.89
C GLY A 62 8.99 12.46 -9.30
N PRO A 63 8.70 13.30 -10.31
CA PRO A 63 9.26 13.18 -11.65
C PRO A 63 10.72 13.63 -11.64
N PHE A 64 11.65 12.75 -11.26
CA PHE A 64 13.07 13.10 -11.18
C PHE A 64 13.77 13.10 -12.54
N ILE A 65 13.16 12.51 -13.58
CA ILE A 65 13.74 12.49 -14.92
C ILE A 65 13.30 13.74 -15.71
N PRO A 66 14.25 14.59 -16.13
CA PRO A 66 13.96 15.75 -16.98
C PRO A 66 13.18 15.39 -18.24
N TYR A 67 12.24 16.24 -18.65
CA TYR A 67 11.44 16.10 -19.88
C TYR A 67 10.51 14.88 -19.96
N ILE A 68 10.49 14.03 -18.92
CA ILE A 68 9.67 12.82 -18.82
C ILE A 68 8.72 12.95 -17.61
N PRO A 69 7.77 13.91 -17.63
CA PRO A 69 6.88 14.16 -16.50
C PRO A 69 5.87 13.03 -16.25
N TRP A 70 5.66 12.16 -17.24
CA TRP A 70 4.81 10.99 -17.14
C TRP A 70 5.47 9.85 -16.35
N LEU A 71 6.76 9.93 -16.03
CA LEU A 71 7.46 8.97 -15.20
C LEU A 71 7.73 9.56 -13.83
N LYS A 72 7.31 8.87 -12.77
CA LYS A 72 7.63 9.24 -11.39
C LYS A 72 8.26 8.08 -10.65
N LEU A 73 9.19 8.40 -9.77
CA LEU A 73 9.85 7.44 -8.90
C LEU A 73 9.59 7.81 -7.45
N TYR A 74 9.26 6.80 -6.65
CA TYR A 74 8.98 6.92 -5.24
C TYR A 74 9.78 5.88 -4.45
N GLY A 75 10.39 6.33 -3.35
CA GLY A 75 10.96 5.47 -2.31
C GLY A 75 10.09 5.54 -1.07
N SER A 76 9.85 4.40 -0.43
CA SER A 76 9.07 4.30 0.79
C SER A 76 9.76 3.42 1.82
N GLY A 77 9.55 3.74 3.10
CA GLY A 77 9.86 2.88 4.23
C GLY A 77 8.59 2.61 5.02
N TYR A 78 8.45 1.42 5.57
CA TYR A 78 7.30 1.07 6.41
C TYR A 78 7.71 0.23 7.61
N TRP A 79 6.94 0.37 8.68
CA TRP A 79 7.12 -0.36 9.92
C TRP A 79 5.75 -0.73 10.50
N PHE A 80 5.60 -2.00 10.89
CA PHE A 80 4.38 -2.55 11.47
C PHE A 80 4.70 -3.36 12.73
N ASN A 81 4.11 -2.95 13.84
CA ASN A 81 4.31 -3.54 15.14
C ASN A 81 3.57 -4.88 15.27
N HIS A 82 4.31 -5.94 15.61
CA HIS A 82 3.77 -7.26 15.85
C HIS A 82 3.81 -7.58 17.35
N LYS A 83 2.73 -8.11 17.90
CA LYS A 83 2.63 -8.37 19.35
C LYS A 83 3.29 -9.67 19.75
N HIS A 84 3.31 -10.66 18.87
CA HIS A 84 3.77 -12.01 19.19
C HIS A 84 5.11 -12.37 18.54
N PHE A 85 5.48 -11.65 17.48
CA PHE A 85 6.73 -11.86 16.74
C PHE A 85 7.49 -10.56 16.52
N SER A 86 8.64 -10.63 15.85
CA SER A 86 9.41 -9.43 15.50
C SER A 86 8.57 -8.44 14.70
N ASP A 87 8.86 -7.15 14.78
CA ASP A 87 8.16 -6.17 13.95
C ASP A 87 8.45 -6.42 12.47
N ARG A 88 7.52 -6.03 11.60
CA ARG A 88 7.71 -6.07 10.15
C ARG A 88 8.17 -4.72 9.67
N GLU A 89 9.36 -4.67 9.10
CA GLU A 89 9.94 -3.45 8.54
C GLU A 89 10.55 -3.72 7.19
N GLY A 90 10.48 -2.73 6.30
CA GLY A 90 10.95 -2.89 4.95
C GLY A 90 10.95 -1.60 4.16
N TRP A 91 11.44 -1.72 2.93
CA TRP A 91 11.46 -0.64 1.97
C TRP A 91 10.65 -1.01 0.74
N ARG A 92 10.18 0.02 0.03
CA ARG A 92 9.44 -0.12 -1.23
C ARG A 92 9.95 0.90 -2.23
N LEU A 93 10.06 0.48 -3.48
CA LEU A 93 10.32 1.34 -4.61
C LEU A 93 9.16 1.24 -5.58
N ARG A 94 8.57 2.37 -5.94
CA ARG A 94 7.42 2.46 -6.85
C ARG A 94 7.79 3.34 -8.04
N LEU A 95 7.70 2.76 -9.22
CA LEU A 95 7.82 3.45 -10.50
C LEU A 95 6.42 3.64 -11.07
N ARG A 96 6.01 4.88 -11.26
CA ARG A 96 4.70 5.24 -11.81
C ARG A 96 4.83 5.76 -13.23
N LEU A 97 4.04 5.20 -14.13
CA LEU A 97 3.94 5.53 -15.54
C LEU A 97 2.55 6.08 -15.85
N ASN A 98 2.49 7.35 -16.24
CA ASN A 98 1.27 8.05 -16.61
C ASN A 98 1.34 8.57 -18.05
N PRO A 99 1.51 7.69 -19.06
CA PRO A 99 1.76 8.10 -20.43
C PRO A 99 0.58 8.82 -21.08
N ILE A 100 -0.64 8.59 -20.57
CA ILE A 100 -1.90 9.24 -20.96
C ILE A 100 -2.72 9.55 -19.71
N LYS A 101 -3.52 10.64 -19.72
CA LYS A 101 -4.30 11.07 -18.55
C LYS A 101 -5.28 10.00 -18.03
N CYS A 102 -5.70 9.09 -18.90
CA CYS A 102 -6.64 8.01 -18.60
C CYS A 102 -5.98 6.72 -18.09
N MET A 103 -4.65 6.61 -18.04
CA MET A 103 -3.98 5.38 -17.62
C MET A 103 -2.81 5.67 -16.68
N ASN A 104 -2.72 4.88 -15.62
CA ASN A 104 -1.59 4.86 -14.70
C ASN A 104 -1.13 3.40 -14.58
N ALA A 105 0.17 3.17 -14.64
CA ALA A 105 0.76 1.87 -14.35
C ALA A 105 1.84 2.04 -13.29
N ASP A 106 1.72 1.31 -12.18
CA ASP A 106 2.67 1.32 -11.08
C ASP A 106 3.41 -0.02 -11.04
N LEU A 107 4.73 0.02 -11.21
CA LEU A 107 5.61 -1.10 -10.93
C LEU A 107 6.21 -0.92 -9.54
N ILE A 108 5.90 -1.85 -8.65
CA ILE A 108 6.25 -1.78 -7.23
C ILE A 108 7.15 -2.95 -6.89
N VAL A 109 8.31 -2.67 -6.30
CA VAL A 109 9.22 -3.67 -5.76
C VAL A 109 9.39 -3.38 -4.28
N TRP A 110 9.31 -4.40 -3.43
CA TRP A 110 9.55 -4.25 -2.01
C TRP A 110 10.24 -5.46 -1.43
N ASP A 111 10.87 -5.22 -0.30
CA ASP A 111 11.59 -6.21 0.49
C ASP A 111 11.36 -5.89 1.96
N ASP A 112 11.17 -6.92 2.79
CA ASP A 112 10.98 -6.79 4.23
C ASP A 112 11.64 -7.95 4.99
N ASN A 113 11.82 -7.74 6.30
CA ASN A 113 12.44 -8.72 7.17
C ASN A 113 11.61 -9.99 7.45
N LYS A 114 10.38 -10.10 6.90
CA LYS A 114 9.45 -11.22 7.17
C LYS A 114 9.09 -12.06 5.95
N GLY A 115 9.33 -11.58 4.73
CA GLY A 115 9.07 -12.25 3.47
C GLY A 115 10.23 -12.12 2.48
N ASP A 116 10.04 -12.70 1.30
CA ASP A 116 10.98 -12.53 0.20
C ASP A 116 10.69 -11.23 -0.57
N ARG A 117 11.64 -10.81 -1.40
CA ARG A 117 11.45 -9.68 -2.32
C ARG A 117 10.31 -9.95 -3.30
N GLU A 118 9.35 -9.04 -3.35
CA GLU A 118 8.17 -9.16 -4.20
C GLU A 118 8.09 -8.04 -5.25
N ILE A 119 7.40 -8.35 -6.35
CA ILE A 119 7.14 -7.43 -7.47
C ILE A 119 5.63 -7.42 -7.72
N ARG A 120 5.06 -6.22 -7.84
CA ARG A 120 3.65 -5.99 -8.17
C ARG A 120 3.54 -5.01 -9.32
N LEU A 121 2.62 -5.30 -10.24
CA LEU A 121 2.23 -4.41 -11.32
C LEU A 121 0.76 -4.04 -11.13
N ASP A 122 0.50 -2.76 -10.87
CA ASP A 122 -0.86 -2.23 -10.75
C ASP A 122 -1.17 -1.39 -11.99
N ILE A 123 -2.24 -1.72 -12.72
CA ILE A 123 -2.69 -0.95 -13.88
C ILE A 123 -4.06 -0.38 -13.57
N SER A 124 -4.18 0.94 -13.67
CA SER A 124 -5.42 1.69 -13.42
C SER A 124 -5.81 2.49 -14.65
N VAL A 125 -7.02 2.24 -15.17
CA VAL A 125 -7.60 2.99 -16.28
C VAL A 125 -8.78 3.82 -15.76
N ARG A 126 -8.74 5.12 -16.02
CA ARG A 126 -9.82 6.07 -15.76
C ARG A 126 -10.36 6.52 -17.10
N ILE A 127 -11.61 6.19 -17.43
CA ILE A 127 -12.23 6.58 -18.70
C ILE A 127 -13.03 7.88 -18.49
N PRO A 128 -12.47 9.05 -18.80
CA PRO A 128 -13.27 10.27 -18.92
C PRO A 128 -14.08 10.22 -20.23
N PHE A 129 -15.37 10.52 -20.15
CA PHE A 129 -16.29 10.50 -21.31
C PHE A 129 -16.06 11.64 -22.32
N ASP A 130 -15.04 12.48 -22.13
CA ASP A 130 -14.85 13.76 -22.83
C ASP A 130 -13.42 13.94 -23.36
N THR A 131 -12.71 12.86 -23.69
CA THR A 131 -11.24 12.93 -23.82
C THR A 131 -10.66 12.04 -24.93
N TRP A 132 -11.31 12.03 -26.09
CA TRP A 132 -10.83 11.31 -27.27
C TRP A 132 -9.56 11.94 -27.88
N GLU A 133 -9.37 13.25 -27.70
CA GLU A 133 -8.20 13.97 -28.24
C GLU A 133 -6.90 13.70 -27.45
N ASP A 134 -6.97 13.50 -26.12
CA ASP A 134 -5.79 13.23 -25.28
C ASP A 134 -5.11 11.88 -25.60
N PHE A 135 -5.81 10.95 -26.24
CA PHE A 135 -5.23 9.66 -26.62
C PHE A 135 -4.14 9.81 -27.69
N LYS A 136 -4.21 10.88 -28.52
CA LYS A 136 -3.21 11.16 -29.56
C LYS A 136 -1.91 11.77 -29.03
N GLU A 137 -1.92 12.33 -27.81
CA GLU A 137 -0.75 12.94 -27.17
C GLU A 137 0.01 11.98 -26.23
N ALA A 138 -0.34 10.69 -26.25
CA ALA A 138 0.33 9.64 -25.50
C ALA A 138 1.85 9.66 -25.71
N PHE A 139 2.62 9.63 -24.61
CA PHE A 139 4.10 9.59 -24.62
C PHE A 139 4.84 10.83 -25.15
N ARG A 140 4.18 12.00 -25.28
CA ARG A 140 4.88 13.25 -25.65
C ARG A 140 5.97 13.58 -24.62
N LEU A 141 7.21 13.82 -25.10
CA LEU A 141 8.26 14.42 -24.30
C LEU A 141 7.88 15.87 -23.99
N ALA A 142 8.07 16.31 -22.76
CA ALA A 142 7.80 17.69 -22.41
C ALA A 142 8.82 18.62 -23.05
N ASP A 143 8.38 19.78 -23.54
CA ASP A 143 9.27 20.82 -24.04
C ASP A 143 10.06 21.49 -22.90
N GLU A 144 9.56 21.37 -21.66
CA GLU A 144 10.17 21.90 -20.44
C GLU A 144 10.74 20.79 -19.54
N LYS A 145 11.83 21.12 -18.83
CA LYS A 145 12.56 20.20 -17.94
C LYS A 145 11.66 19.56 -16.89
N TYR A 146 10.75 20.35 -16.32
CA TYR A 146 9.69 19.92 -15.44
C TYR A 146 8.42 20.66 -15.82
N VAL A 147 7.37 19.94 -16.24
CA VAL A 147 6.08 20.58 -16.52
C VAL A 147 5.51 21.08 -15.20
N ASP A 148 5.19 22.37 -15.14
CA ASP A 148 4.62 22.96 -13.93
C ASP A 148 3.30 22.27 -13.59
N ARG A 149 3.27 21.59 -12.44
CA ARG A 149 2.09 20.84 -12.02
C ARG A 149 1.08 21.78 -11.38
N ASP A 150 -0.14 21.71 -11.89
CA ASP A 150 -1.27 22.38 -11.25
C ASP A 150 -1.61 21.69 -9.92
N LEU A 151 -1.19 22.31 -8.81
CA LEU A 151 -1.45 21.83 -7.46
C LEU A 151 -2.94 21.78 -7.13
N ARG A 152 -3.78 22.62 -7.77
CA ARG A 152 -5.23 22.60 -7.54
C ARG A 152 -5.85 21.29 -8.00
N LYS A 153 -5.35 20.75 -9.12
CA LYS A 153 -5.77 19.42 -9.62
C LYS A 153 -5.29 18.29 -8.70
N GLN A 154 -4.14 18.47 -8.03
CA GLN A 154 -3.65 17.48 -7.07
C GLN A 154 -4.53 17.36 -5.84
N MET A 155 -5.25 18.43 -5.45
CA MET A 155 -6.20 18.38 -4.34
C MET A 155 -7.42 17.47 -4.61
N LEU A 156 -7.68 17.13 -5.87
CA LEU A 156 -8.78 16.24 -6.28
C LEU A 156 -8.34 14.79 -6.45
N VAL A 157 -7.04 14.51 -6.31
CA VAL A 157 -6.50 13.17 -6.40
C VAL A 157 -6.78 12.44 -5.08
N PRO A 158 -7.22 11.17 -5.11
CA PRO A 158 -7.38 10.38 -3.88
C PRO A 158 -6.07 10.30 -3.10
N VAL A 159 -6.18 10.33 -1.78
CA VAL A 159 -5.03 10.18 -0.86
C VAL A 159 -4.31 8.86 -1.13
N GLU A 160 -2.99 8.91 -1.22
CA GLU A 160 -2.19 7.69 -1.39
C GLU A 160 -1.78 7.12 -0.02
N ARG A 161 -2.22 5.88 0.22
CA ARG A 161 -1.98 5.14 1.46
C ARG A 161 -2.03 3.64 1.17
N ASP A 162 -1.61 2.81 2.12
CA ASP A 162 -1.87 1.37 2.04
C ASP A 162 -3.32 1.07 2.43
N TRP A 163 -4.14 0.77 1.41
CA TRP A 163 -5.54 0.41 1.60
C TRP A 163 -5.72 -1.00 2.18
N GLU A 164 -4.71 -1.86 2.08
CA GLU A 164 -4.75 -3.20 2.64
C GLU A 164 -4.52 -3.13 4.16
N VAL A 165 -5.41 -3.75 4.92
CA VAL A 165 -5.25 -3.89 6.37
C VAL A 165 -4.23 -4.99 6.62
N LYS A 166 -3.09 -4.63 7.20
CA LYS A 166 -2.09 -5.61 7.60
C LYS A 166 -2.52 -6.29 8.89
N VAL A 167 -2.25 -7.59 8.96
CA VAL A 167 -2.65 -8.44 10.09
C VAL A 167 -1.52 -9.37 10.48
N GLU A 168 -1.36 -9.57 11.78
CA GLU A 168 -0.51 -10.59 12.37
C GLU A 168 -1.33 -11.86 12.57
N LYS A 169 -0.82 -13.01 12.10
CA LYS A 169 -1.46 -14.33 12.26
C LYS A 169 -0.57 -15.27 13.05
N TRP A 170 -1.14 -15.93 14.06
CA TRP A 170 -0.42 -16.88 14.90
C TRP A 170 -1.28 -18.05 15.32
N THR A 171 -0.63 -19.20 15.54
CA THR A 171 -1.30 -20.43 16.00
C THR A 171 -0.85 -20.77 17.41
N LYS A 172 -1.81 -20.94 18.32
CA LYS A 172 -1.59 -21.43 19.69
C LYS A 172 -1.90 -22.93 19.74
N ASN A 173 -0.93 -23.76 20.13
CA ASN A 173 -1.13 -25.20 20.31
C ASN A 173 -1.73 -25.50 21.69
N LYS A 174 -2.82 -26.27 21.74
CA LYS A 174 -3.58 -26.59 22.97
C LYS A 174 -2.85 -27.59 23.88
N VAL A 175 -1.93 -28.38 23.34
CA VAL A 175 -1.27 -29.49 24.07
C VAL A 175 0.04 -29.05 24.73
N GLY A 176 0.62 -27.91 24.33
CA GLY A 176 1.92 -27.44 24.86
C GLY A 176 2.13 -25.94 24.90
N GLY A 177 1.11 -25.12 24.60
CA GLY A 177 1.18 -23.65 24.69
C GLY A 177 2.10 -22.95 23.68
N ALA A 178 2.78 -23.70 22.80
CA ALA A 178 3.64 -23.14 21.78
C ALA A 178 2.87 -22.21 20.83
N ILE A 179 3.47 -21.05 20.52
CA ILE A 179 2.95 -20.05 19.59
C ILE A 179 3.81 -20.08 18.32
N VAL A 180 3.19 -20.30 17.17
CA VAL A 180 3.87 -20.40 15.88
C VAL A 180 3.43 -19.26 14.97
N GLU A 181 4.41 -18.60 14.35
CA GLU A 181 4.15 -17.55 13.34
C GLU A 181 3.74 -18.19 12.03
N ILE A 182 2.65 -17.71 11.44
CA ILE A 182 2.32 -18.03 10.05
C ILE A 182 2.96 -16.94 9.21
N LYS A 183 4.15 -17.22 8.66
CA LYS A 183 4.78 -16.31 7.70
C LYS A 183 3.91 -16.15 6.45
N ARG A 184 4.01 -15.00 5.79
CA ARG A 184 3.45 -14.81 4.46
C ARG A 184 4.20 -15.76 3.52
N GLY A 185 3.56 -16.87 3.15
CA GLY A 185 4.11 -17.84 2.22
C GLY A 185 3.97 -17.37 0.78
N ASN A 186 4.96 -17.74 -0.04
CA ASN A 186 4.91 -17.69 -1.50
C ASN A 186 3.68 -18.43 -2.07
#